data_AF-A0A5R8NL75-F1
#
_entry.id   AF-A0A5R8NL75-F1
#
_cell.length_a   1.000
_cell.length_b   1.000
_cell.length_c   1.000
_cell.angle_alpha   90.00
_cell.angle_beta   90.00
_cell.angle_gamma   90.00
#
_symmetry.space_group_name_H-M   'P 1'
#
loop_
_entity.id
_entity.type
_entity.pdbx_description
1 polymer ?
#
loop_
_entity_poly.entity_id
_entity_poly.type
_entity_poly.pdbx_seq_one_letter_code
_entity_poly.pdbx_strand_id
1 'polypeptide(L)'
;MTDALPVQVDPEELRTHAATVEGLNAPMGQALEAARAVSAPTDAFGKLCAFLPPLFVDSVETDGITALETALTALSEDATKLRSAADSFAAADGSNAAAVKAAGSGVSR
;
A
#
# COMPACT_ATOMS: atom_id res chain seq x y z
N MET A 1 -31.80 13.55 -8.38
CA MET A 1 -31.46 12.23 -8.94
C MET A 1 -30.05 12.38 -9.47
N THR A 2 -29.06 12.00 -8.67
CA THR A 2 -27.66 12.37 -8.90
C THR A 2 -27.15 11.64 -10.13
N ASP A 3 -26.63 12.41 -11.07
CA ASP A 3 -26.01 11.97 -12.31
C ASP A 3 -24.72 11.21 -11.96
N ALA A 4 -24.84 9.91 -11.68
CA ALA A 4 -23.68 9.07 -11.41
C ALA A 4 -23.00 8.80 -12.76
N LEU A 5 -21.88 9.48 -13.00
CA LEU A 5 -20.99 9.15 -14.11
C LEU A 5 -20.69 7.64 -14.08
N PRO A 6 -20.71 6.96 -15.24
CA PRO A 6 -20.40 5.55 -15.30
C PRO A 6 -18.97 5.33 -14.78
N VAL A 7 -18.85 4.49 -13.75
CA VAL A 7 -17.55 4.05 -13.24
C VAL A 7 -16.97 3.07 -14.23
N GLN A 8 -15.97 3.51 -14.99
CA GLN A 8 -15.15 2.62 -15.83
C GLN A 8 -13.91 2.23 -15.04
N VAL A 9 -13.62 0.93 -14.98
CA VAL A 9 -12.42 0.40 -14.35
C VAL A 9 -11.66 -0.45 -15.36
N ASP A 10 -10.37 -0.19 -15.52
CA ASP A 10 -9.45 -1.09 -16.25
C ASP A 10 -8.66 -1.94 -15.23
N PRO A 11 -8.85 -3.28 -15.21
CA PRO A 11 -8.08 -4.17 -14.35
C PRO A 11 -6.56 -4.08 -14.53
N GLU A 12 -6.06 -3.81 -15.74
CA GLU A 12 -4.61 -3.72 -15.98
C GLU A 12 -4.01 -2.43 -15.41
N GLU A 13 -4.76 -1.33 -15.41
CA GLU A 13 -4.36 -0.10 -14.72
C GLU A 13 -4.28 -0.31 -13.20
N LEU A 14 -5.23 -1.06 -12.63
CA LEU A 14 -5.18 -1.44 -11.21
C LEU A 14 -3.97 -2.32 -10.87
N ARG A 15 -3.62 -3.29 -11.74
CA ARG A 15 -2.42 -4.13 -11.56
C ARG A 15 -1.14 -3.30 -11.66
N THR A 16 -1.09 -2.36 -12.60
CA THR A 16 0.03 -1.42 -12.76
C THR A 16 0.18 -0.52 -11.53
N HIS A 17 -0.93 -0.02 -10.99
CA HIS A 17 -0.91 0.78 -9.77
C HIS A 17 -0.48 -0.05 -8.56
N ALA A 18 -0.95 -1.29 -8.42
CA ALA A 18 -0.50 -2.20 -7.37
C ALA A 18 1.02 -2.41 -7.39
N ALA A 19 1.60 -2.61 -8.58
CA ALA A 19 3.06 -2.73 -8.74
C ALA A 19 3.79 -1.42 -8.37
N THR A 20 3.21 -0.27 -8.69
CA THR A 20 3.76 1.04 -8.33
C THR A 20 3.75 1.24 -6.81
N VAL A 21 2.64 0.91 -6.15
CA VAL A 21 2.50 0.99 -4.68
C VAL A 21 3.47 0.05 -3.99
N GLU A 22 3.56 -1.21 -4.44
CA GLU A 22 4.52 -2.17 -3.88
C GLU A 22 5.98 -1.74 -4.10
N GLY A 23 6.26 -1.05 -5.22
CA GLY A 23 7.56 -0.46 -5.50
C GLY A 23 8.05 0.53 -4.45
N LEU A 24 7.14 1.14 -3.67
CA LEU A 24 7.50 2.04 -2.57
C LEU A 24 8.11 1.31 -1.36
N ASN A 25 8.00 -0.02 -1.28
CA ASN A 25 8.62 -0.80 -0.21
C ASN A 25 10.15 -0.67 -0.21
N ALA A 26 10.79 -0.54 -1.37
CA ALA A 26 12.24 -0.39 -1.46
C ALA A 26 12.75 0.91 -0.83
N PRO A 27 12.29 2.11 -1.26
CA PRO A 27 12.72 3.37 -0.62
C PRO A 27 12.26 3.47 0.84
N MET A 28 11.09 2.92 1.19
CA MET A 28 10.64 2.92 2.59
C MET A 28 11.50 2.01 3.48
N GLY A 29 11.93 0.85 2.96
CA GLY A 29 12.89 -0.03 3.63
C GLY A 29 14.24 0.64 3.82
N GLN A 30 14.72 1.38 2.81
CA GLN A 30 15.93 2.19 2.94
C GLN A 30 15.81 3.27 4.04
N ALA A 31 14.64 3.91 4.15
CA ALA A 31 14.39 4.89 5.21
C ALA A 31 14.38 4.24 6.60
N LEU A 32 13.79 3.05 6.74
CA LEU A 32 13.79 2.29 8.00
C LEU A 32 15.21 1.87 8.42
N GLU A 33 16.00 1.35 7.49
CA GLU A 33 17.39 1.01 7.75
C GLU A 33 18.22 2.23 8.16
N ALA A 34 18.01 3.37 7.48
CA ALA A 34 18.67 4.63 7.86
C ALA A 34 18.25 5.09 9.26
N ALA A 35 16.95 5.04 9.60
CA ALA A 35 16.43 5.40 10.91
C ALA A 35 17.05 4.53 12.03
N ARG A 36 17.15 3.21 11.81
CA ARG A 36 17.81 2.28 12.73
C ARG A 36 19.32 2.51 12.82
N ALA A 37 19.97 2.90 11.74
CA ALA A 37 21.41 3.17 11.73
C ALA A 37 21.79 4.45 12.49
N VAL A 38 20.89 5.44 12.56
CA VAL A 38 21.11 6.69 13.32
C VAL A 38 20.54 6.63 14.74
N SER A 39 19.83 5.56 15.08
CA SER A 39 19.42 5.25 16.45
C SER A 39 20.65 5.19 17.35
N ALA A 40 20.66 5.99 18.41
CA ALA A 40 21.80 6.13 19.28
C ALA A 40 21.39 5.86 20.73
N PRO A 41 22.13 5.00 21.46
CA PRO A 41 21.87 4.79 22.88
C PRO A 41 22.13 6.08 23.66
N THR A 42 21.45 6.25 24.79
CA THR A 42 21.51 7.47 25.60
C THR A 42 22.95 7.88 25.99
N ASP A 43 23.85 6.92 26.17
CA ASP A 43 25.25 7.15 26.51
C ASP A 43 26.09 7.70 25.35
N ALA A 44 25.65 7.57 24.10
CA ALA A 44 26.29 8.17 22.92
C ALA A 44 26.29 9.71 22.96
N PHE A 45 25.37 10.32 23.71
CA PHE A 45 25.31 11.78 23.93
C PHE A 45 26.31 12.26 24.99
N GLY A 46 26.99 11.33 25.67
CA GLY A 46 27.93 11.64 26.74
C GLY A 46 27.25 12.07 28.04
N LYS A 47 28.03 12.10 29.13
CA LYS A 47 27.50 12.28 30.51
C LYS A 47 26.80 13.62 30.73
N LEU A 48 27.26 14.68 30.07
CA LEU A 48 26.68 16.02 30.23
C LEU A 48 25.31 16.15 29.54
N CYS A 49 25.08 15.40 28.47
CA CYS A 49 23.89 15.51 27.62
C CYS A 49 22.99 14.26 27.68
N ALA A 50 23.29 13.28 28.54
CA ALA A 50 22.51 12.05 28.70
C ALA A 50 21.04 12.28 29.12
N PHE A 51 20.69 13.49 29.57
CA PHE A 51 19.30 13.85 29.87
C PHE A 51 18.48 14.19 28.62
N LEU A 52 19.11 14.48 27.47
CA LEU A 52 18.43 14.89 26.25
C LEU A 52 17.61 13.76 25.61
N PRO A 53 18.14 12.54 25.44
CA PRO A 53 17.40 11.48 24.74
C PRO A 53 16.04 11.15 25.35
N PRO A 54 15.91 10.89 26.67
CA PRO A 54 14.61 10.57 27.27
C PRO A 54 13.62 11.76 27.27
N LEU A 55 14.10 13.00 27.12
CA LEU A 55 13.24 14.18 27.09
C LEU A 55 12.79 14.57 25.67
N PHE A 56 13.60 14.27 24.65
CA PHE A 56 13.42 14.86 23.32
C PHE A 56 13.59 13.90 22.14
N VAL A 57 14.29 12.77 22.31
CA VAL A 57 14.70 11.91 21.19
C VAL A 57 13.97 10.56 21.21
N ASP A 58 13.91 9.90 22.37
CA ASP A 58 13.50 8.49 22.46
C ASP A 58 12.09 8.24 21.89
N SER A 59 11.14 9.14 22.18
CA SER A 59 9.77 9.01 21.66
C SER A 59 9.70 9.26 20.15
N VAL A 60 10.35 10.32 19.67
CA VAL A 60 10.35 10.67 18.23
C VAL A 60 11.02 9.57 17.40
N GLU A 61 12.12 9.02 17.91
CA GLU A 61 12.84 7.93 17.27
C GLU A 61 12.00 6.64 17.24
N THR A 62 11.47 6.22 18.40
CA THR A 62 10.67 5.00 18.50
C THR A 62 9.39 5.08 17.67
N ASP A 63 8.67 6.20 17.74
CA ASP A 63 7.45 6.43 16.97
C ASP A 63 7.75 6.51 15.47
N GLY A 64 8.87 7.14 15.09
CA GLY A 64 9.32 7.21 13.70
C GLY A 64 9.64 5.84 13.10
N ILE A 65 10.39 5.01 13.83
CA ILE A 65 10.69 3.62 13.42
C ILE A 65 9.39 2.82 13.29
N THR A 66 8.50 2.90 14.28
CA THR A 66 7.19 2.22 14.27
C THR A 66 6.33 2.65 13.08
N ALA A 67 6.33 3.95 12.76
CA ALA A 67 5.58 4.48 11.63
C ALA A 67 6.10 3.95 10.29
N LEU A 68 7.42 3.83 10.11
CA LEU A 68 8.03 3.28 8.91
C LEU A 68 7.69 1.78 8.73
N GLU A 69 7.74 0.99 9.81
CA GLU A 69 7.34 -0.42 9.80
C GLU A 69 5.85 -0.61 9.45
N THR A 70 5.01 0.24 10.04
CA THR A 70 3.56 0.27 9.75
C THR A 70 3.31 0.63 8.29
N ALA A 71 4.02 1.62 7.76
CA ALA A 71 3.90 2.04 6.37
C ALA A 71 4.29 0.92 5.39
N LEU A 72 5.38 0.18 5.64
CA LEU A 72 5.78 -0.98 4.83
C LEU A 72 4.69 -2.06 4.78
N THR A 73 4.07 -2.33 5.92
CA THR A 73 2.97 -3.30 6.02
C THR A 73 1.77 -2.81 5.22
N ALA A 74 1.36 -1.55 5.42
CA ALA A 74 0.21 -0.95 4.73
C ALA A 74 0.40 -0.92 3.20
N LEU A 75 1.59 -0.55 2.70
CA LEU A 75 1.89 -0.55 1.27
C LEU A 75 1.72 -1.94 0.63
N SER A 76 2.19 -2.97 1.33
CA SER A 76 2.07 -4.37 0.87
C SER A 76 0.62 -4.85 0.88
N GLU A 77 -0.14 -4.48 1.92
CA GLU A 77 -1.58 -4.77 2.00
C GLU A 77 -2.36 -4.06 0.89
N ASP A 78 -2.07 -2.79 0.64
CA ASP A 78 -2.80 -1.99 -0.34
C ASP A 78 -2.51 -2.45 -1.77
N ALA A 79 -1.25 -2.82 -2.08
CA ALA A 79 -0.93 -3.50 -3.34
C ALA A 79 -1.72 -4.80 -3.52
N THR A 80 -1.89 -5.57 -2.44
CA THR A 80 -2.70 -6.81 -2.45
C THR A 80 -4.18 -6.51 -2.68
N LYS A 81 -4.74 -5.50 -2.01
CA LYS A 81 -6.14 -5.07 -2.18
C LYS A 81 -6.40 -4.59 -3.62
N LEU A 82 -5.46 -3.85 -4.21
CA LEU A 82 -5.56 -3.38 -5.60
C LEU A 82 -5.58 -4.55 -6.60
N ARG A 83 -4.73 -5.57 -6.41
CA ARG A 83 -4.75 -6.80 -7.23
C ARG A 83 -6.07 -7.55 -7.09
N SER A 84 -6.55 -7.71 -5.86
CA SER A 84 -7.84 -8.35 -5.58
C SER A 84 -9.03 -7.61 -6.24
N ALA A 85 -9.00 -6.27 -6.23
CA ALA A 85 -9.98 -5.48 -6.94
C ALA A 85 -9.91 -5.72 -8.46
N ALA A 86 -8.71 -5.71 -9.05
CA ALA A 86 -8.52 -6.00 -10.47
C ALA A 86 -9.07 -7.38 -10.87
N ASP A 87 -8.81 -8.40 -10.06
CA ASP A 87 -9.30 -9.76 -10.29
C ASP A 87 -10.82 -9.82 -10.18
N SER A 88 -11.41 -9.10 -9.23
CA SER A 88 -12.86 -9.02 -9.04
C SER A 88 -13.56 -8.38 -10.24
N PHE A 89 -13.02 -7.27 -10.78
CA PHE A 89 -13.56 -6.61 -11.97
C PHE A 89 -13.43 -7.51 -13.21
N ALA A 90 -12.25 -8.10 -13.45
CA ALA A 90 -12.04 -8.99 -14.59
C ALA A 90 -12.97 -10.21 -14.55
N ALA A 91 -13.21 -10.79 -13.37
CA ALA A 91 -14.12 -11.91 -13.19
C ALA A 91 -15.58 -11.52 -13.46
N ALA A 92 -16.02 -10.36 -12.95
CA ALA A 92 -17.37 -9.85 -13.18
C ALA A 92 -17.62 -9.59 -14.67
N ASP A 93 -16.69 -8.92 -15.35
CA ASP A 93 -16.79 -8.62 -16.79
C ASP A 93 -16.78 -9.89 -17.64
N GLY A 94 -15.90 -10.85 -17.32
CA GLY A 94 -15.86 -12.14 -18.00
C GLY A 94 -17.16 -12.94 -17.85
N SER A 95 -17.71 -12.98 -16.63
CA SER A 95 -18.99 -13.65 -16.33
C SER A 95 -20.15 -13.00 -17.10
N ASN A 96 -20.22 -11.67 -17.08
CA ASN A 96 -21.25 -10.91 -17.78
C ASN A 96 -21.15 -11.09 -19.30
N ALA A 97 -19.94 -11.02 -19.87
CA ALA A 97 -19.71 -11.24 -21.29
C ALA A 97 -20.12 -12.66 -21.73
N ALA A 98 -19.84 -13.68 -20.90
CA ALA A 98 -20.26 -15.05 -21.16
C ALA A 98 -21.79 -15.19 -21.15
N ALA A 99 -22.46 -14.59 -20.16
CA ALA A 99 -23.91 -14.59 -20.06
C ALA A 99 -24.59 -13.92 -21.27
N VAL A 100 -24.07 -12.78 -21.72
CA VAL A 100 -24.56 -12.08 -22.91
C VAL A 100 -24.36 -12.91 -24.18
N LYS A 101 -23.19 -13.53 -24.36
CA LYS A 101 -22.94 -14.44 -25.50
C LYS A 101 -23.89 -15.64 -25.50
N ALA A 102 -24.13 -16.24 -24.33
CA ALA A 102 -25.06 -17.36 -24.19
C ALA A 102 -26.49 -16.95 -24.56
N ALA A 103 -26.98 -15.81 -24.04
CA ALA A 103 -28.29 -15.28 -24.37
C ALA A 103 -28.45 -14.98 -25.88
N GLY A 104 -27.44 -14.34 -26.50
CA GLY A 104 -27.45 -14.03 -27.93
C GLY A 104 -27.44 -15.29 -28.83
N SER A 105 -26.75 -16.34 -28.40
CA SER A 105 -26.76 -17.63 -29.11
C SER A 105 -28.12 -18.33 -29.06
N GLY A 106 -28.92 -18.08 -28.02
CA GLY A 106 -30.29 -18.58 -27.88
C GLY A 106 -31.32 -17.81 -28.71
N VAL A 107 -31.05 -16.54 -29.05
CA VAL A 107 -31.94 -15.69 -29.88
C VAL A 107 -31.71 -15.90 -31.38
N SER A 108 -30.54 -16.38 -31.79
CA SER A 108 -30.19 -16.62 -33.20
C SER A 108 -30.66 -17.98 -33.74
N ARG A 109 -31.49 -18.72 -32.98
CA ARG A 109 -32.00 -20.05 -33.30
C ARG A 109 -33.53 -20.04 -33.23
#